data_AF-A0A4R5UAF9-F1
#
_entry.id   AF-A0A4R5UAF9-F1
#
_cell.length_a   1.000
_cell.length_b   1.000
_cell.length_c   1.000
_cell.angle_alpha   90.00
_cell.angle_beta   90.00
_cell.angle_gamma   90.00
#
_symmetry.space_group_name_H-M   'P 1'
#
loop_
_entity.id
_entity.type
_entity.pdbx_description
1 polymer ?
#
loop_
_entity_poly.entity_id
_entity_poly.type
_entity_poly.pdbx_seq_one_letter_code
_entity_poly.pdbx_strand_id
1 'polypeptide(L)'
;MTTQTMPPTDPTPSFRPVARTTARACEFELRVFSKYDDATVDATGPTLGIAISHSLPELRHLGHPRTVFGARPFKSGRSSYGAWEIVFPVDEARPGEGYDQFGIRHAVSFEDSIEVFDVYRELKEYEGVLRYRAQDLGDDEKARQIIAEGVARYVSAARHAMLWDPKCKLNIPKELDKLFLDRDWSPYISREELIAPACIIEDVRIIGRRGETECVVRFMYRNGDKHGFDLEFVDMKRGKPKIRRDAFSALRSPVPIFRGDQLPAVYEKLQAAVDALDFARPQKKAE
;
A
#
# COMPACT_ATOMS: atom_id res chain seq x y z
N MET A 1 50.91 34.03 -19.89
CA MET A 1 50.51 32.75 -19.26
C MET A 1 49.89 33.11 -17.93
N THR A 2 48.55 33.11 -17.86
CA THR A 2 47.81 33.61 -16.70
C THR A 2 47.08 32.41 -16.09
N THR A 3 47.53 32.01 -14.91
CA THR A 3 47.01 30.87 -14.15
C THR A 3 45.62 31.22 -13.62
N GLN A 4 44.59 30.50 -14.06
CA GLN A 4 43.25 30.56 -13.46
C GLN A 4 43.22 29.64 -12.22
N THR A 5 42.97 30.24 -11.06
CA THR A 5 42.70 29.55 -9.80
C THR A 5 41.23 29.16 -9.76
N MET A 6 40.93 27.87 -9.63
CA MET A 6 39.56 27.39 -9.38
C MET A 6 39.09 27.76 -7.97
N PRO A 7 37.80 28.08 -7.76
CA PRO A 7 37.24 28.28 -6.43
C PRO A 7 37.09 26.94 -5.67
N PRO A 8 37.13 26.97 -4.33
CA PRO A 8 37.02 25.77 -3.51
C PRO A 8 35.61 25.16 -3.59
N THR A 9 35.56 23.84 -3.68
CA THR A 9 34.37 23.00 -3.53
C THR A 9 33.71 23.22 -2.16
N ASP A 10 32.39 23.44 -2.18
CA ASP A 10 31.55 23.49 -0.98
C ASP A 10 31.71 22.23 -0.12
N PRO A 11 31.67 22.35 1.22
CA PRO A 11 31.81 21.21 2.11
C PRO A 11 30.58 20.30 2.03
N THR A 12 30.83 19.03 1.71
CA THR A 12 29.90 17.91 1.88
C THR A 12 29.31 17.94 3.30
N PRO A 13 27.97 17.87 3.48
CA PRO A 13 27.38 17.88 4.81
C PRO A 13 27.90 16.69 5.64
N SER A 14 28.63 17.00 6.71
CA SER A 14 29.13 15.99 7.65
C SER A 14 27.97 15.45 8.48
N PHE A 15 27.52 14.24 8.17
CA PHE A 15 26.56 13.51 8.99
C PHE A 15 27.25 13.06 10.29
N ARG A 16 26.76 13.54 11.43
CA ARG A 16 27.08 12.94 12.73
C ARG A 16 26.05 11.85 13.03
N PRO A 17 26.46 10.59 13.24
CA PRO A 17 25.54 9.57 13.73
C PRO A 17 25.08 9.98 15.13
N VAL A 18 23.78 10.20 15.31
CA VAL A 18 23.20 10.33 16.65
C VAL A 18 23.24 8.93 17.28
N ALA A 19 23.94 8.80 18.41
CA ALA A 19 24.05 7.55 19.14
C ALA A 19 22.64 7.08 19.55
N ARG A 20 22.19 5.94 19.00
CA ARG A 20 20.84 5.43 19.24
C ARG A 20 20.77 4.58 20.50
N THR A 21 19.75 4.88 21.30
CA THR A 21 19.16 3.98 22.29
C THR A 21 18.71 2.70 21.55
N THR A 22 18.98 1.53 22.14
CA THR A 22 18.69 0.19 21.59
C THR A 22 17.29 0.09 20.99
N ALA A 23 17.20 -0.06 19.66
CA ALA A 23 15.93 -0.29 18.95
C ALA A 23 15.25 -1.56 19.50
N ARG A 24 13.95 -1.50 19.79
CA ARG A 24 13.20 -2.71 20.15
C ARG A 24 13.17 -3.64 18.93
N ALA A 25 13.02 -4.95 19.16
CA ALA A 25 12.92 -5.90 18.06
C ALA A 25 11.83 -5.49 17.06
N CYS A 26 12.19 -5.34 15.78
CA CYS A 26 11.32 -4.96 14.64
C CYS A 26 10.91 -3.47 14.54
N GLU A 27 11.74 -2.54 15.02
CA GLU A 27 11.60 -1.10 14.76
C GLU A 27 12.55 -0.65 13.64
N PHE A 28 12.01 0.07 12.65
CA PHE A 28 12.71 0.61 11.49
C PHE A 28 12.62 2.13 11.51
N GLU A 29 13.70 2.81 11.14
CA GLU A 29 13.64 4.23 10.79
C GLU A 29 13.44 4.33 9.28
N LEU A 30 12.34 4.93 8.85
CA LEU A 30 12.09 5.27 7.46
C LEU A 30 12.40 6.75 7.24
N ARG A 31 13.13 7.05 6.16
CA ARG A 31 13.32 8.43 5.70
C ARG A 31 12.40 8.68 4.51
N VAL A 32 11.57 9.71 4.64
CA VAL A 32 10.61 10.15 3.63
C VAL A 32 11.13 11.42 2.99
N PHE A 33 11.51 11.31 1.72
CA PHE A 33 11.96 12.41 0.90
C PHE A 33 10.81 12.97 0.09
N SER A 34 10.65 14.28 0.10
CA SER A 34 9.88 15.00 -0.89
C SER A 34 10.76 15.97 -1.65
N LYS A 35 10.22 16.57 -2.72
CA LYS A 35 10.85 17.73 -3.36
C LYS A 35 10.98 18.96 -2.44
N TYR A 36 10.43 18.91 -1.22
CA TYR A 36 10.31 20.04 -0.29
C TYR A 36 10.83 19.78 1.13
N ASP A 37 11.04 18.53 1.54
CA ASP A 37 11.49 18.16 2.89
C ASP A 37 12.18 16.78 2.95
N ASP A 38 12.99 16.58 3.99
CA ASP A 38 13.63 15.32 4.37
C ASP A 38 13.11 14.94 5.77
N ALA A 39 11.93 14.33 5.81
CA ALA A 39 11.24 13.99 7.04
C ALA A 39 11.58 12.57 7.49
N THR A 40 11.87 12.38 8.77
CA THR A 40 12.14 11.06 9.35
C THR A 40 10.92 10.55 10.08
N VAL A 41 10.56 9.29 9.85
CA VAL A 41 9.45 8.62 10.51
C VAL A 41 9.87 7.23 10.96
N ASP A 42 9.70 6.97 12.26
CA ASP A 42 9.89 5.63 12.80
C ASP A 42 8.68 4.75 12.43
N ALA A 43 8.95 3.55 11.93
CA ALA A 43 7.95 2.58 11.52
C ALA A 43 8.29 1.22 12.09
N THR A 44 7.29 0.50 12.60
CA THR A 44 7.51 -0.77 13.28
C THR A 44 6.47 -1.77 12.83
N GLY A 45 6.86 -3.03 12.62
CA GLY A 45 5.93 -4.01 12.08
C GLY A 45 6.54 -5.40 11.94
N PRO A 46 5.71 -6.46 11.95
CA PRO A 46 6.16 -7.84 11.74
C PRO A 46 6.73 -8.08 10.32
N THR A 47 6.42 -7.21 9.37
CA THR A 47 7.10 -7.12 8.06
C THR A 47 7.31 -5.65 7.71
N LEU A 48 8.26 -5.37 6.82
CA LEU A 48 8.51 -4.01 6.32
C LEU A 48 7.27 -3.40 5.65
N GLY A 49 6.56 -4.17 4.82
CA GLY A 49 5.33 -3.71 4.18
C GLY A 49 4.26 -3.29 5.20
N ILE A 50 4.13 -4.02 6.31
CA ILE A 50 3.20 -3.67 7.40
C ILE A 50 3.67 -2.41 8.14
N ALA A 51 4.97 -2.30 8.42
CA ALA A 51 5.53 -1.12 9.07
C ALA A 51 5.24 0.16 8.26
N ILE A 52 5.46 0.12 6.94
CA ILE A 52 5.17 1.24 6.04
C ILE A 52 3.68 1.56 6.04
N SER A 53 2.83 0.54 5.91
CA SER A 53 1.39 0.75 5.86
C SER A 53 0.85 1.39 7.14
N HIS A 54 1.42 1.03 8.29
CA HIS A 54 1.08 1.61 9.59
C HIS A 54 1.62 3.03 9.80
N SER A 55 2.70 3.43 9.11
CA SER A 55 3.23 4.79 9.23
C SER A 55 2.49 5.79 8.33
N LEU A 56 1.81 5.35 7.26
CA LEU A 56 1.09 6.24 6.35
C LEU A 56 0.09 7.20 7.02
N PRO A 57 -0.72 6.78 8.03
CA PRO A 57 -1.57 7.71 8.77
C PRO A 57 -0.80 8.82 9.48
N GLU A 58 0.41 8.54 9.98
CA GLU A 58 1.25 9.52 10.68
C GLU A 58 1.87 10.53 9.71
N LEU A 59 2.02 10.16 8.43
CA LEU A 59 2.52 11.05 7.37
C LEU A 59 1.55 12.22 7.05
N ARG A 60 0.36 12.28 7.65
CA ARG A 60 -0.64 13.36 7.47
C ARG A 60 -0.10 14.77 7.68
N HIS A 61 0.96 14.95 8.45
CA HIS A 61 1.62 16.24 8.62
C HIS A 61 2.29 16.76 7.32
N LEU A 62 2.62 15.87 6.38
CA LEU A 62 3.15 16.21 5.05
C LEU A 62 2.07 16.70 4.08
N GLY A 63 0.79 16.56 4.44
CA GLY A 63 -0.35 16.90 3.59
C GLY A 63 -1.50 17.56 4.37
N HIS A 64 -2.70 17.49 3.82
CA HIS A 64 -3.88 17.94 4.53
C HIS A 64 -4.23 16.92 5.64
N PRO A 65 -4.75 17.31 6.82
CA PRO A 65 -5.07 16.37 7.91
C PRO A 65 -6.08 15.27 7.56
N ARG A 66 -6.79 15.42 6.44
CA ARG A 66 -7.77 14.45 5.90
C ARG A 66 -7.24 13.67 4.70
N THR A 67 -6.00 13.88 4.29
CA THR A 67 -5.37 13.13 3.21
C THR A 67 -5.31 11.66 3.59
N VAL A 68 -5.67 10.81 2.63
CA VAL A 68 -5.40 9.38 2.70
C VAL A 68 -4.16 9.13 1.86
N PHE A 69 -3.11 8.66 2.52
CA PHE A 69 -1.89 8.26 1.84
C PHE A 69 -1.96 6.80 1.43
N GLY A 70 -1.46 6.55 0.23
CA GLY A 70 -1.16 5.22 -0.27
C GLY A 70 0.32 5.07 -0.51
N ALA A 71 0.77 3.83 -0.63
CA ALA A 71 2.13 3.49 -1.00
C ALA A 71 2.15 2.49 -2.15
N ARG A 72 3.22 2.49 -2.94
CA ARG A 72 3.48 1.49 -4.00
C ARG A 72 4.99 1.43 -4.32
N PRO A 73 5.48 0.33 -4.92
CA PRO A 73 6.85 0.30 -5.45
C PRO A 73 7.09 1.47 -6.40
N PHE A 74 8.20 2.16 -6.19
CA PHE A 74 8.66 3.20 -7.08
C PHE A 74 9.15 2.54 -8.37
N LYS A 75 8.57 2.92 -9.50
CA LYS A 75 9.07 2.49 -10.82
C LYS A 75 10.06 3.52 -11.31
N SER A 76 11.29 3.07 -11.58
CA SER A 76 12.40 3.91 -12.03
C SER A 76 11.94 4.93 -13.09
N GLY A 77 12.00 6.22 -12.71
CA GLY A 77 11.84 7.36 -13.61
C GLY A 77 10.49 8.06 -13.65
N ARG A 78 9.46 7.66 -12.88
CA ARG A 78 8.18 8.42 -12.79
C ARG A 78 7.56 8.35 -11.40
N SER A 79 7.61 9.46 -10.66
CA SER A 79 6.71 9.71 -9.52
C SER A 79 5.39 10.33 -10.01
N SER A 80 4.30 10.01 -9.32
CA SER A 80 3.07 10.79 -9.40
C SER A 80 3.33 12.20 -8.91
N TYR A 81 2.59 13.16 -9.47
CA TYR A 81 2.79 14.56 -9.14
C TYR A 81 2.46 14.83 -7.66
N GLY A 82 3.46 15.30 -6.91
CA GLY A 82 3.33 15.55 -5.48
C GLY A 82 3.40 14.29 -4.62
N ALA A 83 3.97 13.20 -5.13
CA ALA A 83 4.36 12.05 -4.34
C ALA A 83 5.67 12.29 -3.56
N TRP A 84 5.87 11.45 -2.56
CA TRP A 84 7.05 11.35 -1.70
C TRP A 84 7.75 10.02 -1.97
N GLU A 85 9.06 9.95 -1.76
CA GLU A 85 9.86 8.74 -1.89
C GLU A 85 10.38 8.31 -0.52
N ILE A 86 10.18 7.04 -0.16
CA ILE A 86 10.82 6.44 0.99
C ILE A 86 12.14 5.83 0.52
N VAL A 87 13.24 6.30 1.11
CA VAL A 87 14.59 5.75 0.87
C VAL A 87 15.10 5.12 2.15
N PHE A 88 15.57 3.88 2.04
CA PHE A 88 16.15 3.16 3.17
C PHE A 88 17.51 3.75 3.54
N PRO A 89 17.86 3.84 4.84
CA PRO A 89 19.20 4.22 5.24
C PRO A 89 20.26 3.28 4.65
N VAL A 90 21.49 3.80 4.49
CA VAL A 90 22.62 3.11 3.84
C VAL A 90 22.94 1.78 4.55
N ASP A 91 23.49 0.82 3.80
CA ASP A 91 23.62 -0.63 4.08
C ASP A 91 23.90 -1.06 5.53
N GLU A 92 24.65 -0.29 6.31
CA GLU A 92 24.99 -0.63 7.70
C GLU A 92 23.82 -0.49 8.71
N ALA A 93 22.73 0.16 8.31
CA ALA A 93 21.48 0.27 9.09
C ALA A 93 20.31 -0.47 8.43
N ARG A 94 20.56 -1.20 7.34
CA ARG A 94 19.53 -2.05 6.73
C ARG A 94 19.26 -3.23 7.66
N PRO A 95 18.00 -3.56 7.93
CA PRO A 95 17.67 -4.77 8.64
C PRO A 95 18.28 -5.96 7.91
N GLY A 96 18.90 -6.89 8.65
CA GLY A 96 19.17 -8.20 8.08
C GLY A 96 17.87 -8.77 7.52
N GLU A 97 17.95 -9.51 6.41
CA GLU A 97 16.82 -10.22 5.82
C GLU A 97 16.11 -11.05 6.90
N GLY A 98 14.97 -10.55 7.37
CA GLY A 98 14.22 -11.14 8.46
C GLY A 98 12.75 -11.07 8.12
N TYR A 99 12.12 -12.22 7.84
CA TYR A 99 11.48 -13.04 8.88
C TYR A 99 10.87 -14.31 8.24
N ASP A 100 11.74 -15.25 7.84
CA ASP A 100 11.35 -16.56 7.29
C ASP A 100 10.43 -17.37 8.23
N GLN A 101 10.46 -17.08 9.53
CA GLN A 101 9.68 -17.78 10.55
C GLN A 101 8.17 -17.82 10.28
N PHE A 102 7.65 -16.88 9.49
CA PHE A 102 6.23 -16.82 9.17
C PHE A 102 5.88 -17.39 7.79
N GLY A 103 6.87 -17.64 6.93
CA GLY A 103 6.67 -18.14 5.56
C GLY A 103 5.89 -17.18 4.64
N ILE A 104 5.98 -15.86 4.90
CA ILE A 104 5.25 -14.82 4.18
C ILE A 104 6.10 -14.34 2.99
N ARG A 105 5.43 -13.87 1.93
CA ARG A 105 6.09 -13.13 0.84
C ARG A 105 6.97 -12.00 1.39
N HIS A 106 8.16 -11.83 0.83
CA HIS A 106 8.93 -10.61 1.02
C HIS A 106 8.09 -9.45 0.50
N ALA A 107 7.56 -8.61 1.40
CA ALA A 107 6.61 -7.57 1.00
C ALA A 107 7.29 -6.40 0.26
N VAL A 108 8.62 -6.30 0.33
CA VAL A 108 9.48 -5.34 -0.37
C VAL A 108 10.89 -5.95 -0.41
N SER A 109 11.54 -6.03 -1.58
CA SER A 109 13.00 -6.25 -1.61
C SER A 109 13.66 -4.97 -1.10
N PHE A 110 14.71 -5.05 -0.29
CA PHE A 110 15.43 -3.84 0.18
C PHE A 110 15.98 -2.95 -0.96
N GLU A 111 15.95 -3.46 -2.19
CA GLU A 111 16.34 -2.77 -3.42
C GLU A 111 15.21 -1.89 -4.02
N ASP A 112 13.96 -2.02 -3.55
CA ASP A 112 12.83 -1.26 -4.09
C ASP A 112 12.59 0.03 -3.28
N SER A 113 12.77 1.20 -3.90
CA SER A 113 12.26 2.45 -3.31
C SER A 113 10.73 2.45 -3.33
N ILE A 114 10.12 3.17 -2.38
CA ILE A 114 8.65 3.20 -2.24
C ILE A 114 8.15 4.60 -2.47
N GLU A 115 7.15 4.71 -3.34
CA GLU A 115 6.41 5.93 -3.54
C GLU A 115 5.25 6.01 -2.56
N VAL A 116 5.16 7.11 -1.82
CA VAL A 116 3.98 7.50 -1.04
C VAL A 116 3.23 8.60 -1.80
N PHE A 117 1.91 8.51 -1.91
CA PHE A 117 1.11 9.43 -2.70
C PHE A 117 -0.25 9.71 -2.07
N ASP A 118 -0.82 10.89 -2.33
CA ASP A 118 -2.20 11.22 -1.96
C ASP A 118 -3.16 10.50 -2.93
N VAL A 119 -3.88 9.50 -2.41
CA VAL A 119 -4.71 8.62 -3.25
C VAL A 119 -5.87 9.36 -3.92
N TYR A 120 -6.42 10.37 -3.26
CA TYR A 120 -7.56 11.13 -3.77
C TYR A 120 -7.14 12.24 -4.72
N ARG A 121 -5.97 12.83 -4.50
CA ARG A 121 -5.36 13.74 -5.47
C ARG A 121 -5.08 13.03 -6.79
N GLU A 122 -4.46 11.85 -6.73
CA GLU A 122 -4.18 11.02 -7.91
C GLU A 122 -5.46 10.60 -8.63
N LEU A 123 -6.47 10.12 -7.88
CA LEU A 123 -7.76 9.76 -8.45
C LEU A 123 -8.42 10.94 -9.18
N LYS A 124 -8.44 12.13 -8.55
CA LYS A 124 -9.03 13.34 -9.13
C LYS A 124 -8.30 13.79 -10.39
N GLU A 125 -6.97 13.65 -10.43
CA GLU A 125 -6.17 13.99 -11.61
C GLU A 125 -6.54 13.09 -12.80
N TYR A 126 -6.53 11.77 -12.61
CA TYR A 126 -6.91 10.84 -13.68
C TYR A 126 -8.38 10.96 -14.07
N GLU A 127 -9.27 11.23 -13.11
CA GLU A 127 -10.68 11.53 -13.38
C GLU A 127 -10.83 12.77 -14.28
N GLY A 128 -10.12 13.86 -13.97
CA GLY A 128 -10.17 15.10 -14.74
C GLY A 128 -9.66 14.91 -16.17
N VAL A 129 -8.54 14.19 -16.33
CA VAL A 129 -7.98 13.85 -17.65
C VAL A 129 -8.96 12.98 -18.44
N LEU A 130 -9.50 11.91 -17.83
CA LEU A 130 -10.43 11.01 -18.50
C LEU A 130 -11.72 11.73 -18.90
N ARG A 131 -12.28 12.58 -18.03
CA ARG A 131 -13.48 13.38 -18.34
C ARG A 131 -13.28 14.26 -19.56
N TYR A 132 -12.14 14.96 -19.62
CA TYR A 132 -11.79 15.79 -20.77
C TYR A 132 -11.69 14.95 -22.05
N ARG A 133 -10.97 13.82 -22.00
CA ARG A 133 -10.77 12.94 -23.17
C ARG A 133 -12.04 12.23 -23.62
N ALA A 134 -12.89 11.82 -22.69
CA ALA A 134 -14.18 11.19 -22.99
C ALA A 134 -15.14 12.18 -23.65
N GLN A 135 -14.99 13.49 -23.49
CA GLN A 135 -15.82 14.50 -24.18
C GLN A 135 -15.37 14.72 -25.63
N ASP A 136 -14.06 14.74 -25.87
CA ASP A 136 -13.49 15.04 -27.19
C ASP A 136 -13.72 13.96 -28.26
N LEU A 137 -14.21 12.76 -27.89
CA LEU A 137 -14.49 11.56 -28.74
C LEU A 137 -14.00 11.66 -30.19
N GLY A 138 -12.68 11.67 -30.37
CA GLY A 138 -12.10 11.42 -31.69
C GLY A 138 -12.37 9.96 -32.06
N ASP A 139 -12.92 9.73 -33.25
CA ASP A 139 -13.13 8.38 -33.76
C ASP A 139 -11.85 7.72 -34.28
N ASP A 140 -10.76 8.48 -34.36
CA ASP A 140 -9.46 7.97 -34.80
C ASP A 140 -8.78 7.07 -33.75
N GLU A 141 -7.93 6.17 -34.24
CA GLU A 141 -7.27 5.15 -33.43
C GLU A 141 -6.45 5.73 -32.28
N LYS A 142 -5.83 6.90 -32.50
CA LYS A 142 -4.99 7.55 -31.48
C LYS A 142 -5.85 8.10 -30.35
N ALA A 143 -6.98 8.70 -30.66
CA ALA A 143 -7.95 9.15 -29.66
C ALA A 143 -8.50 7.97 -28.84
N ARG A 144 -8.84 6.85 -29.49
CA ARG A 144 -9.30 5.62 -28.81
C ARG A 144 -8.26 5.06 -27.86
N GLN A 145 -7.00 4.99 -28.29
CA GLN A 145 -5.90 4.53 -27.43
C GLN A 145 -5.71 5.42 -26.20
N ILE A 146 -5.76 6.75 -26.37
CA ILE A 146 -5.63 7.70 -25.26
C ILE A 146 -6.77 7.53 -24.25
N ILE A 147 -8.00 7.29 -24.73
CA ILE A 147 -9.15 7.03 -23.84
C ILE A 147 -8.97 5.71 -23.09
N ALA A 148 -8.56 4.63 -23.78
CA ALA A 148 -8.28 3.34 -23.16
C ALA A 148 -7.20 3.44 -22.05
N GLU A 149 -6.11 4.16 -22.33
CA GLU A 149 -5.08 4.44 -21.31
C GLU A 149 -5.64 5.26 -20.14
N GLY A 150 -6.49 6.26 -20.42
CA GLY A 150 -7.17 7.06 -19.40
C GLY A 150 -8.08 6.22 -18.50
N VAL A 151 -8.87 5.32 -19.08
CA VAL A 151 -9.72 4.37 -18.35
C VAL A 151 -8.87 3.46 -17.48
N ALA A 152 -7.80 2.87 -18.02
CA ALA A 152 -6.92 2.00 -17.24
C ALA A 152 -6.29 2.71 -16.03
N ARG A 153 -5.81 3.96 -16.21
CA ARG A 153 -5.24 4.76 -15.12
C ARG A 153 -6.28 5.15 -14.07
N TYR A 154 -7.47 5.58 -14.50
CA TYR A 154 -8.57 5.89 -13.60
C TYR A 154 -8.98 4.68 -12.76
N VAL A 155 -9.17 3.51 -13.40
CA VAL A 155 -9.54 2.26 -12.72
C VAL A 155 -8.46 1.83 -11.73
N SER A 156 -7.18 1.98 -12.08
CA SER A 156 -6.07 1.71 -11.16
C SER A 156 -6.10 2.62 -9.93
N ALA A 157 -6.27 3.93 -10.13
CA ALA A 157 -6.34 4.91 -9.04
C ALA A 157 -7.58 4.70 -8.15
N ALA A 158 -8.71 4.36 -8.75
CA ALA A 158 -9.93 3.99 -8.04
C ALA A 158 -9.70 2.77 -7.11
N ARG A 159 -9.02 1.74 -7.62
CA ARG A 159 -8.64 0.57 -6.82
C ARG A 159 -7.64 0.92 -5.72
N HIS A 160 -6.73 1.87 -5.94
CA HIS A 160 -5.86 2.39 -4.87
C HIS A 160 -6.66 3.12 -3.80
N ALA A 161 -7.64 3.94 -4.17
CA ALA A 161 -8.51 4.60 -3.19
C ALA A 161 -9.26 3.57 -2.33
N MET A 162 -9.77 2.48 -2.93
CA MET A 162 -10.39 1.38 -2.19
C MET A 162 -9.40 0.58 -1.31
N LEU A 163 -8.16 0.42 -1.79
CA LEU A 163 -7.09 -0.27 -1.07
C LEU A 163 -6.62 0.51 0.16
N TRP A 164 -6.59 1.83 0.11
CA TRP A 164 -6.00 2.66 1.18
C TRP A 164 -7.04 3.35 2.06
N ASP A 165 -8.21 3.70 1.53
CA ASP A 165 -9.30 4.26 2.34
C ASP A 165 -10.31 3.17 2.74
N PRO A 166 -10.35 2.75 4.02
CA PRO A 166 -11.34 1.78 4.52
C PRO A 166 -12.80 2.27 4.40
N LYS A 167 -13.01 3.56 4.18
CA LYS A 167 -14.34 4.18 4.04
C LYS A 167 -14.69 4.47 2.57
N CYS A 168 -13.84 4.07 1.61
CA CYS A 168 -14.12 4.25 0.20
C CYS A 168 -15.42 3.51 -0.19
N LYS A 169 -16.34 4.23 -0.84
CA LYS A 169 -17.62 3.70 -1.34
C LYS A 169 -17.75 3.80 -2.86
N LEU A 170 -16.62 3.96 -3.54
CA LEU A 170 -16.59 4.15 -4.98
C LEU A 170 -17.21 2.93 -5.69
N ASN A 171 -17.96 3.18 -6.77
CA ASN A 171 -18.48 2.13 -7.64
C ASN A 171 -17.97 2.42 -9.05
N ILE A 172 -16.90 1.72 -9.47
CA ILE A 172 -16.18 2.03 -10.71
C ILE A 172 -17.12 2.07 -11.92
N PRO A 173 -17.99 1.06 -12.18
CA PRO A 173 -18.97 1.15 -13.27
C PRO A 173 -19.84 2.41 -13.24
N LYS A 174 -20.42 2.76 -12.07
CA LYS A 174 -21.27 3.95 -11.94
C LYS A 174 -20.50 5.25 -12.15
N GLU A 175 -19.23 5.29 -11.75
CA GLU A 175 -18.41 6.48 -11.99
C GLU A 175 -17.99 6.57 -13.46
N LEU A 176 -17.73 5.45 -14.14
CA LEU A 176 -17.50 5.44 -15.59
C LEU A 176 -18.74 5.91 -16.36
N ASP A 177 -19.94 5.46 -15.97
CA ASP A 177 -21.20 5.95 -16.56
C ASP A 177 -21.26 7.48 -16.49
N LYS A 178 -20.95 8.08 -15.33
CA LYS A 178 -20.91 9.54 -15.17
C LYS A 178 -19.81 10.21 -16.02
N LEU A 179 -18.61 9.63 -16.05
CA LEU A 179 -17.48 10.21 -16.78
C LEU A 179 -17.70 10.22 -18.29
N PHE A 180 -18.38 9.18 -18.80
CA PHE A 180 -18.75 9.07 -20.20
C PHE A 180 -20.10 9.73 -20.52
N LEU A 181 -20.78 10.35 -19.55
CA LEU A 181 -22.11 10.95 -19.74
C LEU A 181 -23.13 9.93 -20.28
N ASP A 182 -23.17 8.76 -19.65
CA ASP A 182 -23.99 7.60 -19.98
C ASP A 182 -23.74 7.00 -21.39
N ARG A 183 -22.67 7.44 -22.08
CA ARG A 183 -22.19 6.81 -23.32
C ARG A 183 -21.48 5.49 -22.99
N ASP A 184 -21.46 4.60 -23.97
CA ASP A 184 -20.87 3.27 -23.82
C ASP A 184 -19.33 3.36 -23.70
N TRP A 185 -18.82 2.98 -22.53
CA TRP A 185 -17.39 2.87 -22.23
C TRP A 185 -16.85 1.45 -22.39
N SER A 186 -17.70 0.46 -22.68
CA SER A 186 -17.30 -0.94 -22.83
C SER A 186 -16.27 -1.21 -23.94
N PRO A 187 -16.11 -0.38 -24.99
CA PRO A 187 -15.00 -0.52 -25.93
C PRO A 187 -13.60 -0.35 -25.31
N TYR A 188 -13.50 0.29 -24.15
CA TYR A 188 -12.22 0.63 -23.51
C TYR A 188 -11.86 -0.27 -22.32
N ILE A 189 -12.86 -0.91 -21.70
CA ILE A 189 -12.67 -1.88 -20.63
C ILE A 189 -13.91 -2.78 -20.53
N SER A 190 -13.70 -4.09 -20.37
CA SER A 190 -14.81 -5.02 -20.20
C SER A 190 -15.43 -4.91 -18.80
N ARG A 191 -16.72 -5.27 -18.67
CA ARG A 191 -17.38 -5.32 -17.35
C ARG A 191 -16.75 -6.40 -16.48
N GLU A 192 -16.29 -7.48 -17.09
CA GLU A 192 -15.62 -8.61 -16.47
C GLU A 192 -14.33 -8.19 -15.78
N GLU A 193 -13.54 -7.31 -16.40
CA GLU A 193 -12.30 -6.77 -15.80
C GLU A 193 -12.58 -5.91 -14.55
N LEU A 194 -13.77 -5.29 -14.47
CA LEU A 194 -14.19 -4.51 -13.31
C LEU A 194 -14.67 -5.38 -12.16
N ILE A 195 -15.13 -6.61 -12.43
CA ILE A 195 -15.51 -7.56 -11.39
C ILE A 195 -14.26 -7.99 -10.62
N ALA A 196 -14.36 -7.93 -9.30
CA ALA A 196 -13.30 -8.39 -8.41
C ALA A 196 -13.20 -9.92 -8.51
N PRO A 197 -12.04 -10.50 -8.88
CA PRO A 197 -11.93 -11.95 -9.02
C PRO A 197 -12.12 -12.62 -7.65
N ALA A 198 -12.71 -13.82 -7.67
CA ALA A 198 -12.88 -14.59 -6.44
C ALA A 198 -11.50 -15.01 -5.91
N CYS A 199 -11.27 -14.78 -4.61
CA CYS A 199 -10.08 -15.27 -3.91
C CYS A 199 -10.45 -16.42 -2.97
N ILE A 200 -9.51 -17.34 -2.76
CA ILE A 200 -9.63 -18.41 -1.76
C ILE A 200 -8.78 -18.03 -0.55
N ILE A 201 -9.33 -18.24 0.65
CA ILE A 201 -8.67 -18.01 1.94
C ILE A 201 -8.81 -19.29 2.75
N GLU A 202 -7.69 -19.87 3.15
CA GLU A 202 -7.60 -21.18 3.80
C GLU A 202 -6.52 -21.18 4.88
N ASP A 203 -6.48 -22.24 5.69
CA ASP A 203 -5.44 -22.48 6.72
C ASP A 203 -5.17 -21.27 7.63
N VAL A 204 -6.24 -20.64 8.13
CA VAL A 204 -6.13 -19.49 9.03
C VAL A 204 -5.66 -19.95 10.41
N ARG A 205 -4.51 -19.47 10.87
CA ARG A 205 -3.91 -19.83 12.16
C ARG A 205 -3.43 -18.60 12.91
N ILE A 206 -3.61 -18.61 14.22
CA ILE A 206 -2.98 -17.62 15.10
C ILE A 206 -1.49 -17.96 15.18
N ILE A 207 -0.62 -17.02 14.80
CA ILE A 207 0.85 -17.22 14.80
C ILE A 207 1.56 -16.40 15.88
N GLY A 208 0.84 -15.47 16.53
CA GLY A 208 1.40 -14.66 17.60
C GLY A 208 0.33 -13.86 18.32
N ARG A 209 0.59 -13.50 19.57
CA ARG A 209 -0.21 -12.55 20.35
C ARG A 209 0.65 -11.33 20.70
N ARG A 210 0.10 -10.15 20.52
CA ARG A 210 0.69 -8.87 20.94
C ARG A 210 -0.13 -8.35 22.13
N GLY A 211 0.31 -8.71 23.33
CA GLY A 211 -0.45 -8.45 24.56
C GLY A 211 -1.73 -9.28 24.64
N GLU A 212 -2.70 -8.76 25.40
CA GLU A 212 -3.99 -9.45 25.64
C GLU A 212 -5.07 -9.12 24.61
N THR A 213 -4.89 -8.03 23.85
CA THR A 213 -5.94 -7.45 23.01
C THR A 213 -5.73 -7.63 21.52
N GLU A 214 -4.56 -8.09 21.10
CA GLU A 214 -4.20 -8.22 19.69
C GLU A 214 -3.55 -9.57 19.42
N CYS A 215 -3.93 -10.19 18.30
CA CYS A 215 -3.19 -11.31 17.75
C CYS A 215 -2.95 -11.14 16.26
N VAL A 216 -2.00 -11.91 15.74
CA VAL A 216 -1.67 -11.96 14.32
C VAL A 216 -2.09 -13.33 13.82
N VAL A 217 -2.86 -13.35 12.74
CA VAL A 217 -3.20 -14.56 12.01
C VAL A 217 -2.40 -14.63 10.72
N ARG A 218 -1.95 -15.84 10.39
CA ARG A 218 -1.45 -16.19 9.06
C ARG A 218 -2.53 -16.97 8.33
N PHE A 219 -2.66 -16.75 7.04
CA PHE A 219 -3.58 -17.51 6.19
C PHE A 219 -2.94 -17.82 4.84
N MET A 220 -3.36 -18.92 4.22
CA MET A 220 -3.05 -19.23 2.84
C MET A 220 -4.05 -18.53 1.91
N TYR A 221 -3.59 -18.03 0.78
CA TYR A 221 -4.45 -17.43 -0.24
C TYR A 221 -4.21 -18.01 -1.64
N ARG A 222 -5.25 -17.93 -2.46
CA ARG A 222 -5.17 -18.05 -3.92
C ARG A 222 -5.99 -16.93 -4.57
N ASN A 223 -5.35 -16.13 -5.42
CA ASN A 223 -5.95 -14.99 -6.12
C ASN A 223 -5.47 -14.97 -7.58
N GLY A 224 -6.23 -15.61 -8.47
CA GLY A 224 -5.75 -15.95 -9.82
C GLY A 224 -4.52 -16.85 -9.73
N ASP A 225 -3.45 -16.48 -10.44
CA ASP A 225 -2.18 -17.21 -10.44
C ASP A 225 -1.33 -16.97 -9.18
N LYS A 226 -1.67 -15.92 -8.40
CA LYS A 226 -0.95 -15.59 -7.17
C LYS A 226 -1.42 -16.49 -6.03
N HIS A 227 -0.48 -17.10 -5.32
CA HIS A 227 -0.76 -17.94 -4.16
C HIS A 227 0.39 -17.85 -3.14
N GLY A 228 0.09 -18.17 -1.89
CA GLY A 228 1.08 -18.17 -0.81
C GLY A 228 0.45 -17.88 0.54
N PHE A 229 1.24 -17.32 1.45
CA PHE A 229 0.79 -16.91 2.78
C PHE A 229 0.81 -15.39 2.94
N ASP A 230 -0.13 -14.88 3.72
CA ASP A 230 -0.12 -13.49 4.19
C ASP A 230 -0.65 -13.39 5.63
N LEU A 231 -0.57 -12.19 6.22
CA LEU A 231 -0.97 -11.89 7.58
C LEU A 231 -2.14 -10.92 7.66
N GLU A 232 -2.88 -11.01 8.76
CA GLU A 232 -3.74 -9.93 9.22
C GLU A 232 -3.78 -9.87 10.76
N PHE A 233 -4.08 -8.70 11.29
CA PHE A 233 -4.31 -8.48 12.71
C PHE A 233 -5.75 -8.81 13.11
N VAL A 234 -5.89 -9.30 14.32
CA VAL A 234 -7.17 -9.54 14.98
C VAL A 234 -7.19 -8.78 16.29
N ASP A 235 -8.19 -7.92 16.46
CA ASP A 235 -8.46 -7.20 17.70
C ASP A 235 -9.46 -7.98 18.55
N MET A 236 -9.18 -8.11 19.84
CA MET A 236 -10.15 -8.60 20.82
C MET A 236 -11.06 -7.45 21.25
N LYS A 237 -12.24 -7.35 20.65
CA LYS A 237 -13.25 -6.32 20.97
C LYS A 237 -14.33 -6.91 21.85
N ARG A 238 -14.35 -6.52 23.13
CA ARG A 238 -15.31 -7.03 24.13
C ARG A 238 -15.31 -8.56 24.21
N GLY A 239 -14.11 -9.16 24.20
CA GLY A 239 -13.92 -10.61 24.23
C GLY A 239 -14.21 -11.33 22.91
N LYS A 240 -14.61 -10.62 21.84
CA LYS A 240 -14.83 -11.21 20.51
C LYS A 240 -13.70 -10.86 19.56
N PRO A 241 -13.12 -11.83 18.85
CA PRO A 241 -12.08 -11.56 17.87
C PRO A 241 -12.68 -10.83 16.66
N LYS A 242 -11.99 -9.80 16.19
CA LYS A 242 -12.38 -9.00 15.02
C LYS A 242 -11.18 -8.78 14.12
N ILE A 243 -11.29 -9.24 12.87
CA ILE A 243 -10.32 -8.90 11.83
C ILE A 243 -10.20 -7.38 11.74
N ARG A 244 -8.96 -6.89 11.67
CA ARG A 244 -8.69 -5.48 11.45
C ARG A 244 -9.02 -5.10 10.01
N ARG A 245 -9.82 -4.04 9.85
CA ARG A 245 -10.33 -3.57 8.53
C ARG A 245 -10.02 -2.09 8.26
N ASP A 246 -9.50 -1.39 9.26
CA ASP A 246 -9.21 0.04 9.21
C ASP A 246 -7.89 0.33 8.47
N ALA A 247 -7.35 1.53 8.64
CA ALA A 247 -6.12 1.98 7.99
C ALA A 247 -4.88 1.19 8.43
N PHE A 248 -4.94 0.46 9.55
CA PHE A 248 -3.84 -0.34 10.10
C PHE A 248 -3.96 -1.83 9.74
N SER A 249 -4.77 -2.17 8.74
CA SER A 249 -4.84 -3.54 8.20
C SER A 249 -3.54 -3.88 7.47
N ALA A 250 -3.02 -5.09 7.71
CA ALA A 250 -1.82 -5.60 7.05
C ALA A 250 -2.03 -5.84 5.54
N LEU A 251 -3.27 -6.04 5.11
CA LEU A 251 -3.62 -6.25 3.70
C LEU A 251 -3.57 -4.97 2.85
N ARG A 252 -3.51 -3.79 3.50
CA ARG A 252 -3.30 -2.51 2.84
C ARG A 252 -1.81 -2.29 2.65
N SER A 253 -1.21 -2.99 1.70
CA SER A 253 0.25 -3.06 1.53
C SER A 253 0.71 -2.30 0.28
N PRO A 254 1.95 -1.75 0.26
CA PRO A 254 2.55 -1.19 -0.96
C PRO A 254 2.56 -2.18 -2.12
N VAL A 255 2.72 -3.47 -1.81
CA VAL A 255 2.63 -4.56 -2.78
C VAL A 255 1.37 -5.36 -2.46
N PRO A 256 0.17 -4.95 -2.90
CA PRO A 256 -1.06 -5.62 -2.50
C PRO A 256 -1.23 -6.98 -3.20
N ILE A 257 -1.60 -8.01 -2.44
CA ILE A 257 -2.08 -9.28 -3.02
C ILE A 257 -3.47 -9.12 -3.61
N PHE A 258 -4.32 -8.40 -2.89
CA PHE A 258 -5.73 -8.20 -3.22
C PHE A 258 -5.93 -6.80 -3.78
N ARG A 259 -6.70 -6.69 -4.86
CA ARG A 259 -7.19 -5.39 -5.33
C ARG A 259 -8.01 -4.72 -4.21
N GLY A 260 -8.06 -3.39 -4.19
CA GLY A 260 -8.84 -2.67 -3.19
C GLY A 260 -10.32 -3.05 -3.15
N ASP A 261 -10.91 -3.36 -4.31
CA ASP A 261 -12.30 -3.85 -4.42
C ASP A 261 -12.51 -5.28 -3.93
N GLN A 262 -11.46 -6.08 -3.77
CA GLN A 262 -11.53 -7.43 -3.20
C GLN A 262 -11.54 -7.42 -1.67
N LEU A 263 -10.96 -6.39 -1.04
CA LEU A 263 -10.73 -6.37 0.41
C LEU A 263 -11.98 -6.63 1.25
N PRO A 264 -13.17 -6.05 0.96
CA PRO A 264 -14.38 -6.35 1.74
C PRO A 264 -14.69 -7.85 1.79
N ALA A 265 -14.63 -8.54 0.65
CA ALA A 265 -14.89 -9.98 0.59
C ALA A 265 -13.79 -10.80 1.29
N VAL A 266 -12.52 -10.38 1.18
CA VAL A 266 -11.41 -11.02 1.89
C VAL A 266 -11.60 -10.92 3.39
N TYR A 267 -11.96 -9.75 3.91
CA TYR A 267 -12.19 -9.55 5.33
C TYR A 267 -13.38 -10.35 5.87
N GLU A 268 -14.43 -10.56 5.08
CA GLU A 268 -15.53 -11.43 5.51
C GLU A 268 -15.10 -12.89 5.60
N LYS A 269 -14.31 -13.38 4.62
CA LYS A 269 -13.78 -14.74 4.66
C LYS A 269 -12.83 -14.95 5.84
N LEU A 270 -11.94 -14.00 6.09
CA LEU A 270 -11.04 -14.03 7.25
C LEU A 270 -11.82 -13.98 8.56
N GLN A 271 -12.85 -13.13 8.65
CA GLN A 271 -13.66 -13.03 9.87
C GLN A 271 -14.40 -14.34 10.13
N ALA A 272 -15.00 -14.95 9.11
CA ALA A 272 -15.67 -16.24 9.25
C ALA A 272 -14.71 -17.35 9.72
N ALA A 273 -13.49 -17.37 9.17
CA ALA A 273 -12.46 -18.32 9.61
C ALA A 273 -12.02 -18.06 11.05
N VAL A 274 -11.82 -16.80 11.44
CA VAL A 274 -11.47 -16.39 12.81
C VAL A 274 -12.57 -16.70 13.80
N ASP A 275 -13.84 -16.50 13.45
CA ASP A 275 -14.98 -16.82 14.31
C ASP A 275 -15.08 -18.34 14.59
N ALA A 276 -14.49 -19.18 13.73
CA ALA A 276 -14.40 -20.62 13.90
C ALA A 276 -13.16 -21.09 14.69
N LEU A 277 -12.21 -20.19 15.00
CA LEU A 277 -11.02 -20.55 15.78
C LEU A 277 -11.31 -20.55 17.29
N ASP A 278 -10.69 -21.49 18.01
CA ASP A 278 -10.69 -21.49 19.46
C ASP A 278 -9.61 -20.53 20.00
N PHE A 279 -10.05 -19.37 20.50
CA PHE A 279 -9.19 -18.38 21.14
C PHE A 279 -8.89 -18.68 22.63
N ALA A 280 -9.52 -19.70 23.22
CA ALA A 280 -9.45 -19.99 24.65
C ALA A 280 -8.22 -20.83 25.08
N ARG A 281 -7.44 -21.37 24.15
CA ARG A 281 -6.23 -22.15 24.47
C ARG A 281 -4.95 -21.45 24.00
N PRO A 282 -3.94 -21.23 24.87
CA PRO A 282 -2.60 -20.93 24.38
C PRO A 282 -2.14 -22.12 23.53
N GLN A 283 -1.81 -21.86 22.26
CA GLN A 283 -1.28 -22.89 21.39
C GLN A 283 0.04 -23.39 22.00
N LYS A 284 0.13 -24.71 22.23
CA LYS A 284 1.40 -25.34 22.60
C LYS A 284 2.43 -24.98 21.54
N LYS A 285 3.59 -24.47 21.96
CA LYS A 285 4.75 -24.31 21.07
C LYS A 285 4.97 -25.64 20.35
N ALA A 286 4.93 -25.62 19.02
CA ALA A 286 5.53 -26.69 18.25
C ALA A 286 7.04 -26.57 18.48
N GLU A 287 7.63 -27.64 19.01
CA GLU A 287 9.08 -27.82 19.17
C GLU A 287 9.79 -27.84 17.82
#